data_AF-A0A803FT84-F1
#
_entry.id   AF-A0A803FT84-F1
#
_cell.length_a   1.000
_cell.length_b   1.000
_cell.length_c   1.000
_cell.angle_alpha   90.00
_cell.angle_beta   90.00
_cell.angle_gamma   90.00
#
_symmetry.space_group_name_H-M   'P 1'
#
loop_
_entity.id
_entity.type
_entity.pdbx_description
1 polymer ?
#
loop_
_entity_poly.entity_id
_entity_poly.type
_entity_poly.pdbx_seq_one_letter_code
_entity_poly.pdbx_strand_id
1 'polypeptide(L)'
;MIDAKKIAMLARQVHNAMPISIRDFGYDIETKIRQTLQAQLTRLDLVSRVEFDAQAEILLRTRERLSILEKRLSELEDIKHDEISDHI
;
A
#
# COMPACT_ATOMS: atom_id res chain seq x y z
N MET A 1 -5.46 45.75 -13.80
CA MET A 1 -5.25 44.56 -14.64
C MET A 1 -3.76 44.29 -14.69
N ILE A 2 -3.30 43.17 -14.14
CA ILE A 2 -1.89 42.78 -14.26
C ILE A 2 -1.71 42.30 -15.70
N ASP A 3 -0.86 43.01 -16.44
CA ASP A 3 -0.66 42.81 -17.87
C ASP A 3 0.26 41.60 -18.10
N ALA A 4 -0.22 40.59 -18.83
CA ALA A 4 0.52 39.37 -19.13
C ALA A 4 1.88 39.66 -19.80
N LYS A 5 2.00 40.76 -20.55
CA LYS A 5 3.27 41.21 -21.13
C LYS A 5 4.30 41.60 -20.08
N LYS A 6 3.89 42.23 -18.98
CA LYS A 6 4.79 42.61 -17.88
C LYS A 6 5.30 41.40 -17.12
N ILE A 7 4.43 40.41 -16.88
CA ILE A 7 4.83 39.12 -16.28
C ILE A 7 5.83 38.40 -17.19
N ALA A 8 5.60 38.37 -18.51
CA ALA A 8 6.50 37.73 -19.45
C ALA A 8 7.88 38.42 -19.55
N MET A 9 7.93 39.77 -19.47
CA MET A 9 9.19 40.51 -19.43
C MET A 9 9.97 40.24 -18.14
N LEU A 10 9.29 40.22 -16.99
CA LEU A 10 9.91 39.86 -15.72
C LEU A 10 10.45 38.42 -15.76
N ALA A 11 9.70 37.48 -16.33
CA ALA A 11 10.16 36.10 -16.50
C ALA A 11 11.42 35.99 -17.38
N ARG A 12 11.51 36.75 -18.49
CA ARG A 12 12.71 36.79 -19.34
C ARG A 12 13.90 37.45 -18.64
N GLN A 13 13.67 38.54 -17.92
CA GLN A 13 14.73 39.25 -17.21
C GLN A 13 15.28 38.42 -16.04
N VAL A 14 14.40 37.70 -15.33
CA VAL A 14 14.78 36.72 -14.30
C VAL A 14 15.51 35.52 -14.94
N HIS A 15 15.08 35.04 -16.10
CA HIS A 15 15.75 33.95 -16.81
C HIS A 15 17.17 34.31 -17.30
N ASN A 16 17.35 35.54 -17.80
CA ASN A 16 18.64 36.05 -18.28
C ASN A 16 19.58 36.47 -17.14
N ALA A 17 19.03 36.84 -15.97
CA ALA A 17 19.79 37.17 -14.77
C ALA A 17 20.05 35.94 -13.87
N MET A 18 19.43 34.79 -14.15
CA MET A 18 19.72 33.55 -13.41
C MET A 18 21.09 32.99 -13.81
N PRO A 19 22.05 32.89 -12.85
CA PRO A 19 23.31 32.19 -13.07
C PRO A 19 23.08 30.74 -13.47
N ILE A 20 24.01 30.16 -14.23
CA ILE A 20 24.00 28.75 -14.65
C ILE A 20 23.74 27.83 -13.44
N SER A 21 24.30 28.18 -12.28
CA SER A 21 24.11 27.50 -11.00
C SER A 21 22.65 27.35 -10.56
N ILE A 22 21.75 28.30 -10.87
CA ILE A 22 20.32 28.18 -10.53
C ILE A 22 19.58 27.29 -11.54
N ARG A 23 20.03 27.28 -12.79
CA ARG A 23 19.51 26.39 -13.84
C ARG A 23 19.85 24.93 -13.54
N ASP A 24 21.10 24.67 -13.14
CA ASP A 24 21.57 23.35 -12.72
C ASP A 24 20.90 22.93 -11.41
N PHE A 25 20.68 23.86 -10.49
CA PHE A 25 19.94 23.60 -9.24
C PHE A 25 18.49 23.15 -9.48
N GLY A 26 17.80 23.74 -10.46
CA GLY A 26 16.45 23.30 -10.85
C GLY A 26 16.44 21.86 -11.38
N TYR A 27 17.43 21.52 -12.21
CA TYR A 27 17.59 20.17 -12.76
C TYR A 27 17.94 19.13 -11.68
N ASP A 28 18.82 19.48 -10.76
CA ASP A 28 19.22 18.64 -9.63
C ASP A 28 18.05 18.40 -8.66
N ILE A 29 17.24 19.44 -8.40
CA ILE A 29 16.02 19.30 -7.59
C ILE A 29 15.03 18.39 -8.28
N GLU A 30 14.77 18.58 -9.58
CA GLU A 30 13.84 17.73 -10.32
C GLU A 30 14.29 16.26 -10.29
N THR A 31 15.58 16.02 -10.51
CA THR A 31 16.17 14.68 -10.48
C THR A 31 16.07 14.05 -9.10
N LYS A 32 16.37 14.80 -8.04
CA LYS A 32 16.25 14.32 -6.66
C LYS A 32 14.79 14.05 -6.27
N ILE A 33 13.86 14.93 -6.62
CA ILE A 33 12.43 14.72 -6.39
C ILE A 33 11.97 13.45 -7.09
N ARG A 34 12.35 13.25 -8.36
CA ARG A 34 12.01 12.04 -9.12
C ARG A 34 12.57 10.78 -8.47
N GLN A 35 13.85 10.78 -8.10
CA GLN A 35 14.51 9.66 -7.44
C GLN A 35 13.90 9.35 -6.07
N THR A 36 13.62 10.38 -5.26
CA THR A 36 12.98 10.21 -3.95
C THR A 36 11.56 9.70 -4.11
N LEU A 37 10.75 10.25 -5.03
CA LEU A 37 9.40 9.75 -5.29
C LEU A 37 9.43 8.29 -5.76
N GLN A 38 10.33 7.94 -6.68
CA GLN A 38 10.46 6.58 -7.19
C GLN A 38 10.92 5.60 -6.10
N ALA A 39 11.87 6.01 -5.25
CA ALA A 39 12.31 5.22 -4.10
C ALA A 39 11.21 5.05 -3.05
N GLN A 40 10.41 6.10 -2.79
CA GLN A 40 9.29 6.03 -1.84
C GLN A 40 8.11 5.24 -2.41
N LEU A 41 7.86 5.28 -3.73
CA LEU A 41 6.86 4.44 -4.40
C LEU A 41 7.24 2.96 -4.39
N THR A 42 8.55 2.67 -4.46
CA THR A 42 9.07 1.29 -4.39
C THR A 42 9.09 0.76 -2.96
N ARG A 43 9.17 1.66 -1.97
CA ARG A 43 9.11 1.34 -0.53
C ARG A 43 7.70 1.35 0.05
N LEU A 44 6.72 1.93 -0.66
CA LEU A 44 5.32 1.66 -0.37
C LEU A 44 5.16 0.17 -0.61
N ASP A 45 4.88 -0.58 0.45
CA ASP A 45 4.48 -1.99 0.44
C ASP A 45 3.25 -2.12 -0.47
N LEU A 46 3.51 -2.12 -1.77
CA LEU A 46 2.68 -2.74 -2.76
C LEU A 46 2.82 -4.22 -2.45
N VAL A 47 2.12 -4.68 -1.41
CA VAL A 47 1.66 -6.07 -1.33
C VAL A 47 1.09 -6.29 -2.70
N SER A 48 1.81 -7.05 -3.52
CA SER A 48 1.41 -7.20 -4.89
C SER A 48 -0.01 -7.77 -4.84
N ARG A 49 -0.89 -7.39 -5.77
CA ARG A 49 -2.24 -7.96 -5.79
C ARG A 49 -2.20 -9.49 -5.68
N VAL A 50 -1.15 -10.11 -6.23
CA VAL A 50 -0.82 -11.53 -6.11
C VAL A 50 -0.58 -12.00 -4.67
N GLU A 51 0.22 -11.30 -3.87
CA GLU A 51 0.47 -11.65 -2.47
C GLU A 51 -0.77 -11.45 -1.59
N PHE A 52 -1.55 -10.41 -1.86
CA PHE A 52 -2.83 -10.19 -1.18
C PHE A 52 -3.81 -11.33 -1.46
N ASP A 53 -3.97 -11.69 -2.74
CA ASP A 53 -4.86 -12.77 -3.17
C ASP A 53 -4.40 -14.13 -2.58
N ALA A 54 -3.08 -14.37 -2.52
CA ALA A 54 -2.54 -15.58 -1.89
C ALA A 54 -2.84 -15.65 -0.39
N GLN A 55 -2.73 -14.54 0.35
CA GLN A 55 -3.08 -14.49 1.77
C GLN A 55 -4.59 -14.67 1.99
N ALA A 56 -5.42 -14.08 1.13
CA ALA A 56 -6.86 -14.25 1.17
C ALA A 56 -7.28 -15.72 0.95
N GLU A 57 -6.63 -16.42 0.01
CA GLU A 57 -6.87 -17.84 -0.23
C GLU A 57 -6.45 -18.71 0.97
N ILE A 58 -5.30 -18.41 1.59
CA ILE A 58 -4.86 -19.09 2.80
C ILE A 58 -5.88 -18.90 3.93
N LEU A 59 -6.39 -17.67 4.12
CA LEU A 59 -7.41 -17.38 5.11
C LEU A 59 -8.70 -18.16 4.85
N LEU A 60 -9.17 -18.24 3.61
CA LEU A 60 -10.36 -19.02 3.24
C LEU A 60 -10.19 -20.50 3.62
N ARG A 61 -9.08 -21.12 3.21
CA ARG A 61 -8.77 -22.53 3.55
C ARG A 61 -8.66 -22.75 5.06
N THR A 62 -8.15 -21.76 5.78
CA THR A 62 -8.03 -21.83 7.25
C THR A 62 -9.40 -21.79 7.91
N ARG A 63 -10.32 -20.94 7.43
CA ARG A 63 -11.72 -20.89 7.92
C ARG A 63 -12.47 -22.20 7.66
N GLU A 64 -12.29 -22.81 6.49
CA GLU A 64 -12.89 -24.11 6.19
C GLU A 64 -12.40 -25.21 7.14
N ARG A 65 -11.07 -25.28 7.35
CA ARG A 65 -10.48 -26.23 8.29
C ARG A 65 -10.97 -26.00 9.72
N LEU A 66 -11.11 -24.74 10.13
CA LEU A 66 -11.65 -24.38 11.44
C LEU A 66 -13.08 -24.89 11.60
N SER A 67 -13.94 -24.66 10.61
CA SER A 67 -15.34 -25.14 10.64
C SER A 67 -15.44 -26.67 10.72
N ILE A 68 -14.57 -27.41 10.02
CA ILE A 68 -14.51 -28.87 10.12
C ILE A 68 -14.11 -29.32 11.53
N LEU A 69 -13.12 -28.66 12.12
CA LEU A 69 -12.65 -28.97 13.47
C LEU A 69 -13.71 -28.63 14.53
N GLU A 70 -14.38 -27.48 14.40
CA GLU A 70 -15.51 -27.10 15.26
C GLU A 70 -16.64 -28.13 15.18
N LYS A 71 -16.98 -28.60 13.97
CA LYS A 71 -17.99 -29.64 13.79
C LYS A 71 -17.60 -30.96 14.46
N ARG A 72 -16.35 -31.40 14.26
CA ARG A 72 -15.85 -32.62 14.91
C ARG A 72 -15.81 -32.50 16.43
N LEU A 73 -15.47 -31.32 16.94
CA LEU A 73 -15.48 -31.07 18.38
C LEU A 73 -16.92 -31.16 18.92
N SER A 74 -17.89 -30.53 18.26
CA SER A 74 -19.30 -30.64 18.61
C SER A 74 -19.76 -32.09 18.62
N GLU A 75 -19.47 -32.87 17.57
CA GLU A 75 -19.82 -34.30 17.49
C GLU A 75 -19.22 -35.10 18.66
N LEU A 76 -17.98 -34.82 19.04
CA LEU A 76 -17.32 -35.50 20.17
C LEU A 76 -17.87 -35.05 21.53
N GLU A 77 -18.22 -33.77 21.67
CA GLU A 77 -18.86 -33.23 22.88
C GLU A 77 -20.25 -33.81 23.06
N ASP A 78 -21.02 -33.97 21.97
CA ASP A 78 -22.35 -34.59 21.98
C ASP A 78 -22.28 -36.08 22.36
N ILE A 79 -21.38 -36.86 21.74
CA ILE A 79 -21.16 -38.27 22.09
C ILE A 79 -20.81 -38.42 23.57
N LYS A 80 -19.92 -37.56 24.09
CA LYS A 80 -19.53 -37.59 25.49
C LYS A 80 -20.66 -37.20 26.42
N HIS A 81 -21.56 -36.30 26.00
CA HIS A 81 -22.73 -35.91 26.78
C HIS A 81 -23.73 -37.07 26.89
N ASP A 82 -23.97 -37.78 25.79
CA ASP A 82 -24.87 -38.94 25.74
C ASP A 82 -24.36 -40.11 26.61
N GLU A 83 -23.06 -40.41 26.58
CA GLU A 83 -22.45 -41.46 27.43
C GLU A 83 -22.58 -41.17 28.94
N ILE A 84 -22.58 -39.90 29.34
CA ILE A 84 -22.75 -39.50 30.74
C ILE A 84 -24.23 -39.58 31.15
N SER A 85 -25.16 -39.30 30.23
CA SER A 85 -26.60 -39.39 30.49
C SER A 85 -27.10 -40.85 30.59
N ASP A 86 -26.47 -41.79 29.88
CA ASP A 86 -26.79 -43.23 29.95
C ASP A 86 -26.25 -43.92 31.23
N HIS A 87 -25.48 -43.20 32.07
CA HIS A 87 -24.88 -43.73 33.30
C HIS A 87 -25.41 -43.08 34.60
N ILE A 88 -26.49 -42.30 34.52
CA ILE A 88 -27.25 -41.75 35.67
C ILE A 88 -28.65 -42.37 35.69
#